data_AF-A0A858T092-F1
#
_entry.id   AF-A0A858T092-F1
#
_cell.length_a   1.000
_cell.length_b   1.000
_cell.length_c   1.000
_cell.angle_alpha   90.00
_cell.angle_beta   90.00
_cell.angle_gamma   90.00
#
_symmetry.space_group_name_H-M   'P 1'
#
loop_
_entity.id
_entity.type
_entity.pdbx_description
1 polymer ?
#
loop_
_entity_poly.entity_id
_entity_poly.type
_entity_poly.pdbx_seq_one_letter_code
_entity_poly.pdbx_strand_id
1 'polypeptide(L)'
;MAPITPVAQPSTPTFSQDQRLRAAAEKLEAGFLAEMLKSAGLGKTSEHFGGGAGEDQFSSFLLQEQALEMVRAGGIGLSESIYQALKEKNDG
;
A
#
# COMPACT_ATOMS: atom_id res chain seq x y z
N MET A 1 -24.98 -20.80 -40.87
CA MET A 1 -24.14 -20.05 -39.90
C MET A 1 -24.80 -20.19 -38.54
N ALA A 2 -24.13 -20.82 -37.57
CA ALA A 2 -24.66 -20.97 -36.22
C ALA A 2 -24.53 -19.63 -35.46
N PRO A 3 -25.51 -19.25 -34.62
CA PRO A 3 -25.46 -18.01 -33.86
C PRO A 3 -24.37 -18.09 -32.78
N ILE A 4 -23.50 -17.08 -32.73
CA ILE A 4 -22.52 -16.92 -31.65
C ILE A 4 -23.25 -16.47 -30.38
N THR A 5 -23.15 -17.28 -29.32
CA THR A 5 -23.72 -16.95 -28.01
C THR A 5 -22.74 -16.01 -27.29
N PRO A 6 -23.19 -14.87 -26.72
CA PRO A 6 -22.32 -13.98 -25.98
C PRO A 6 -21.75 -14.69 -24.74
N VAL A 7 -20.44 -14.68 -24.57
CA VAL A 7 -19.79 -15.08 -23.31
C VAL A 7 -20.16 -14.07 -22.23
N ALA A 8 -20.67 -14.56 -21.10
CA ALA A 8 -20.95 -13.73 -19.93
C ALA A 8 -19.67 -13.03 -19.47
N GLN A 9 -19.69 -11.69 -19.39
CA GLN A 9 -18.56 -10.92 -18.89
C GLN A 9 -18.41 -11.13 -17.38
N PRO A 10 -17.18 -11.32 -16.87
CA PRO A 10 -16.95 -11.41 -15.43
C PRO A 10 -17.32 -10.09 -14.76
N SER A 11 -18.18 -10.16 -13.74
CA SER A 11 -18.56 -9.01 -12.91
C SER A 11 -17.36 -8.55 -12.08
N THR A 12 -16.90 -7.32 -12.27
CA THR A 12 -15.86 -6.71 -11.45
C THR A 12 -16.38 -6.50 -10.02
N PRO A 13 -15.63 -6.88 -8.98
CA PRO A 13 -16.04 -6.63 -7.61
C PRO A 13 -16.13 -5.12 -7.36
N THR A 14 -17.29 -4.67 -6.89
CA THR A 14 -17.50 -3.27 -6.50
C THR A 14 -17.17 -3.13 -5.01
N PHE A 15 -16.11 -2.40 -4.68
CA PHE A 15 -15.79 -2.07 -3.29
C PHE A 15 -16.78 -1.04 -2.73
N SER A 16 -17.13 -1.15 -1.46
CA SER A 16 -17.85 -0.10 -0.76
C SER A 16 -16.98 1.16 -0.61
N GLN A 17 -17.59 2.32 -0.42
CA GLN A 17 -16.86 3.56 -0.12
C GLN A 17 -16.06 3.42 1.16
N ASP A 18 -16.64 2.78 2.17
CA ASP A 18 -15.98 2.45 3.43
C ASP A 18 -14.68 1.65 3.24
N GLN A 19 -14.73 0.58 2.43
CA GLN A 19 -13.55 -0.23 2.10
C GLN A 19 -12.46 0.59 1.40
N ARG A 20 -12.85 1.53 0.53
CA ARG A 20 -11.89 2.43 -0.13
C ARG A 20 -11.23 3.39 0.84
N LEU A 21 -11.99 3.97 1.78
CA LEU A 21 -11.45 4.88 2.79
C LEU A 21 -10.47 4.15 3.71
N ARG A 22 -10.83 2.93 4.13
CA ARG A 22 -9.98 2.10 4.99
C ARG A 22 -8.68 1.71 4.30
N ALA A 23 -8.76 1.26 3.04
CA ALA A 23 -7.58 0.97 2.23
C ALA A 23 -6.69 2.21 1.99
N ALA A 24 -7.30 3.40 1.81
CA ALA A 24 -6.54 4.64 1.67
C ALA A 24 -5.81 5.01 2.97
N ALA A 25 -6.43 4.80 4.12
CA ALA A 25 -5.83 5.03 5.43
C ALA A 25 -4.66 4.08 5.70
N GLU A 26 -4.84 2.79 5.44
CA GLU A 26 -3.77 1.76 5.52
C GLU A 26 -2.58 2.13 4.63
N LYS A 27 -2.85 2.58 3.40
CA LYS A 27 -1.80 3.02 2.47
C LYS A 27 -1.06 4.26 2.98
N LEU A 28 -1.74 5.18 3.65
CA LEU A 28 -1.10 6.38 4.21
C LEU A 28 -0.18 6.01 5.38
N GLU A 29 -0.61 5.12 6.28
CA GLU A 29 0.23 4.61 7.37
C GLU A 29 1.44 3.84 6.83
N ALA A 30 1.25 3.01 5.80
CA ALA A 30 2.35 2.28 5.16
C ALA A 30 3.37 3.25 4.53
N GLY A 31 2.91 4.31 3.86
CA GLY A 31 3.80 5.36 3.34
C GLY A 31 4.60 6.06 4.44
N PHE A 32 3.96 6.38 5.56
CA PHE A 32 4.64 6.95 6.72
C PHE A 32 5.71 5.99 7.28
N LEU A 33 5.35 4.72 7.49
CA LEU A 33 6.29 3.71 7.98
C LEU A 33 7.47 3.50 7.01
N ALA A 34 7.23 3.46 5.70
CA ALA A 34 8.29 3.35 4.71
C ALA A 34 9.32 4.49 4.84
N GLU A 35 8.87 5.73 5.02
CA GLU A 35 9.77 6.88 5.24
C GLU A 35 10.50 6.79 6.59
N MET A 36 9.86 6.26 7.65
CA MET A 36 10.52 6.03 8.93
C MET A 36 11.61 4.94 8.82
N LEU A 37 11.33 3.83 8.13
CA LEU A 37 12.30 2.76 7.88
C LEU A 37 13.50 3.28 7.09
N LYS A 38 13.25 4.06 6.03
CA LYS A 38 14.29 4.72 5.24
C LYS A 38 15.14 5.67 6.09
N SER A 39 14.50 6.46 6.95
CA SER A 39 15.17 7.39 7.86
C SER A 39 16.00 6.66 8.92
N ALA A 40 15.55 5.50 9.39
CA ALA A 40 16.30 4.61 10.28
C ALA A 40 17.50 3.93 9.60
N GLY A 41 17.70 4.16 8.29
CA GLY A 41 18.84 3.67 7.53
C GLY A 41 18.60 2.34 6.82
N LEU A 42 17.37 1.82 6.83
CA LEU A 42 17.03 0.63 6.03
C LEU A 42 17.00 0.99 4.55
N GLY A 43 17.40 0.03 3.70
CA GLY A 43 17.44 0.20 2.24
C GLY A 43 18.65 0.97 1.73
N LYS A 44 19.59 1.35 2.60
CA LYS A 44 20.90 1.85 2.19
C LYS A 44 21.78 0.67 1.80
N THR A 45 22.29 0.69 0.58
CA THR A 45 23.27 -0.28 0.08
C THR A 45 24.54 -0.22 0.93
N SER A 46 25.06 -1.38 1.37
CA SER A 46 26.28 -1.44 2.17
C SER A 46 27.52 -1.10 1.32
N GLU A 47 28.39 -0.22 1.82
CA GLU A 47 29.61 0.24 1.11
C GLU A 47 30.57 -0.89 0.73
N HIS A 48 30.58 -2.01 1.48
CA HIS A 48 31.55 -3.10 1.30
C HIS A 48 30.98 -4.36 0.62
N PHE A 49 29.66 -4.55 0.62
CA PHE A 49 28.98 -5.77 0.11
C PHE A 49 27.68 -5.44 -0.63
N GLY A 50 27.58 -4.25 -1.24
CA GLY A 50 26.39 -3.77 -1.93
C GLY A 50 26.29 -4.19 -3.40
N GLY A 51 25.07 -4.52 -3.85
CA GLY A 51 24.67 -4.87 -5.22
C GLY A 51 24.69 -3.71 -6.23
N GLY A 52 25.34 -2.60 -5.88
CA GLY A 52 25.55 -1.42 -6.74
C GLY A 52 24.28 -0.58 -6.96
N ALA A 53 24.34 0.35 -7.92
CA ALA A 53 23.29 1.33 -8.19
C ALA A 53 21.91 0.73 -8.56
N GLY A 54 21.85 -0.56 -8.92
CA GLY A 54 20.60 -1.27 -9.14
C GLY A 54 19.84 -1.56 -7.85
N GLU A 55 20.55 -1.88 -6.76
CA GLU A 55 19.95 -2.22 -5.46
C GLU A 55 19.16 -1.04 -4.88
N ASP A 56 19.72 0.18 -4.94
CA ASP A 56 19.05 1.39 -4.44
C ASP A 56 17.67 1.62 -5.08
N GLN A 57 17.51 1.27 -6.36
CA GLN A 57 16.23 1.40 -7.06
C GLN A 57 15.18 0.42 -6.53
N PHE A 58 15.60 -0.81 -6.17
CA PHE A 58 14.73 -1.84 -5.63
C PHE A 58 14.49 -1.71 -4.12
N SER A 59 15.42 -1.09 -3.37
CA SER A 59 15.28 -0.85 -1.93
C SER A 59 14.02 -0.06 -1.60
N SER A 60 13.67 0.96 -2.40
CA SER A 60 12.45 1.74 -2.17
C SER A 60 11.17 0.89 -2.22
N PHE A 61 11.07 -0.02 -3.20
CA PHE A 61 9.95 -0.92 -3.35
C PHE A 61 9.88 -1.94 -2.20
N LEU A 62 11.04 -2.49 -1.81
CA LEU A 62 11.11 -3.43 -0.69
C LEU A 62 10.66 -2.79 0.63
N LEU A 63 11.12 -1.57 0.91
CA LEU A 63 10.68 -0.84 2.11
C LEU A 63 9.18 -0.58 2.09
N GLN A 64 8.61 -0.26 0.92
CA GLN A 64 7.18 -0.01 0.81
C GLN A 64 6.35 -1.27 1.05
N GLU A 65 6.76 -2.42 0.50
CA GLU A 65 6.08 -3.69 0.76
C GLU A 65 6.23 -4.13 2.23
N GLN A 66 7.42 -3.94 2.82
CA GLN A 66 7.62 -4.23 4.23
C GLN A 66 6.74 -3.36 5.12
N ALA A 67 6.61 -2.07 4.81
CA ALA A 67 5.72 -1.17 5.53
C ALA A 67 4.23 -1.56 5.37
N LEU A 68 3.81 -2.01 4.18
CA LEU A 68 2.46 -2.54 3.96
C LEU A 68 2.19 -3.79 4.82
N GLU A 69 3.13 -4.72 4.86
CA GLU A 69 3.03 -5.91 5.72
C GLU A 69 2.99 -5.55 7.21
N MET A 70 3.75 -4.53 7.63
CA MET A 70 3.67 -4.02 9.00
C MET A 70 2.28 -3.47 9.33
N VAL A 71 1.66 -2.70 8.44
CA VAL A 71 0.28 -2.21 8.62
C VAL A 71 -0.71 -3.37 8.68
N ARG A 72 -0.60 -4.35 7.77
CA ARG A 72 -1.43 -5.57 7.78
C ARG A 72 -1.29 -6.38 9.06
N ALA A 73 -0.10 -6.39 9.66
CA ALA A 73 0.19 -7.05 10.93
C ALA A 73 -0.25 -6.24 12.17
N GLY A 74 -0.83 -5.04 11.99
CA GLY A 74 -1.37 -4.20 13.07
C GLY A 74 -0.80 -2.78 13.11
N GLY A 75 0.27 -2.49 12.37
CA GLY A 75 0.85 -1.16 12.23
C GLY A 75 1.27 -0.52 13.55
N ILE A 76 1.26 0.81 13.57
CA ILE A 76 1.42 1.65 14.77
C ILE A 76 0.11 2.33 15.18
N GLY A 77 -0.99 2.05 14.47
CA GLY A 77 -2.34 2.48 14.80
C GLY A 77 -2.77 3.80 14.16
N LEU A 78 -2.01 4.34 13.18
CA LEU A 78 -2.41 5.59 12.52
C LEU A 78 -3.58 5.39 11.55
N SER A 79 -3.72 4.21 10.95
CA SER A 79 -4.77 3.94 9.96
C SER A 79 -6.18 4.24 10.49
N GLU A 80 -6.45 3.94 11.76
CA GLU A 80 -7.78 4.17 12.33
C GLU A 80 -8.09 5.67 12.42
N SER A 81 -7.17 6.48 12.95
CA SER A 81 -7.38 7.93 13.07
C SER A 81 -7.48 8.61 11.70
N ILE A 82 -6.68 8.16 10.72
CA ILE A 82 -6.73 8.63 9.34
C ILE A 82 -8.06 8.25 8.70
N TYR A 83 -8.52 7.00 8.87
CA TYR A 83 -9.79 6.53 8.33
C TYR A 83 -10.97 7.36 8.85
N GLN A 84 -11.02 7.64 10.16
CA GLN A 84 -12.08 8.47 10.74
C GLN A 84 -12.05 9.90 10.19
N ALA A 85 -10.87 10.51 10.08
CA ALA A 85 -10.72 11.85 9.49
C ALA A 85 -11.14 11.89 8.00
N LEU A 86 -10.82 10.86 7.23
CA LEU A 86 -11.23 10.74 5.83
C LEU A 86 -12.75 10.56 5.69
N LYS A 87 -13.36 9.80 6.61
CA LYS A 87 -14.81 9.56 6.65
C LYS A 87 -15.58 10.83 7.00
N GLU A 88 -15.18 11.55 8.04
CA GLU A 88 -15.79 12.83 8.44
C GLU A 88 -15.79 13.84 7.29
N LYS A 89 -14.69 13.94 6.55
CA LYS A 89 -14.58 14.85 5.40
C LYS A 89 -15.47 14.44 4.21
N ASN A 90 -15.75 13.15 4.06
CA ASN A 90 -16.57 12.63 2.98
C ASN A 90 -18.08 12.73 3.27
N ASP A 91 -18.45 12.80 4.55
CA ASP A 91 -19.84 12.89 5.01
C ASP A 91 -20.31 14.36 5.19
N GLY A 92 -19.40 15.32 5.07
CA GLY A 92 -19.64 16.77 5.19
C GLY A 92 -19.77 17.54 3.87
#